data_AF-A0A955UXC0-F1
#
_entry.id   AF-A0A955UXC0-F1
#
_cell.length_a   1.000
_cell.length_b   1.000
_cell.length_c   1.000
_cell.angle_alpha   90.00
_cell.angle_beta   90.00
_cell.angle_gamma   90.00
#
_symmetry.space_group_name_H-M   'P 1'
#
loop_
_entity.id
_entity.type
_entity.pdbx_description
1 polymer ?
#
loop_
_entity_poly.entity_id
_entity_poly.type
_entity_poly.pdbx_seq_one_letter_code
_entity_poly.pdbx_strand_id
1 'polypeptide(L)'
;MSTPHLHEPRDELSTETVDLHRALVSLIEELEAVDWYAQRVDATRDDELASVLAHSRDEEKEHACMTLEWIRRRDPGFDRLLRRFLFRDGAIVGGEAAHDAPPDDTLRIGSLRGAPTDPPAMEEAS
;
A
#
# COMPACT_ATOMS: atom_id res chain seq x y z
N MET A 1 -2.08 -18.25 17.04
CA MET A 1 -1.13 -17.48 17.85
C MET A 1 0.22 -17.56 17.16
N SER A 2 0.80 -16.43 16.79
CA SER A 2 2.16 -16.40 16.26
C SER A 2 3.14 -16.84 17.33
N THR A 3 4.18 -17.56 16.93
CA THR A 3 5.29 -17.85 17.82
C THR A 3 6.35 -16.76 17.63
N PRO A 4 6.77 -16.05 18.68
CA PRO A 4 7.85 -15.07 18.56
C PRO A 4 9.21 -15.72 18.24
N HIS A 5 9.29 -17.06 18.30
CA HIS A 5 10.48 -17.85 18.09
C HIS A 5 10.62 -18.33 16.65
N LEU A 6 11.87 -18.59 16.25
CA LEU A 6 12.20 -19.26 15.00
C LEU A 6 11.69 -20.70 15.03
N HIS A 7 11.19 -21.20 13.90
CA HIS A 7 10.75 -22.59 13.75
C HIS A 7 11.88 -23.55 13.36
N GLU A 8 13.00 -23.03 12.87
CA GLU A 8 14.18 -23.81 12.46
C GLU A 8 15.40 -23.39 13.28
N PRO A 9 16.44 -24.25 13.40
CA PRO A 9 17.69 -23.91 14.09
C PRO A 9 18.32 -22.64 13.53
N ARG A 10 18.77 -21.76 14.43
CA ARG A 10 19.27 -20.43 14.04
C ARG A 10 20.50 -20.49 13.12
N ASP A 11 21.34 -21.49 13.31
CA ASP A 11 22.56 -21.73 12.51
C ASP A 11 22.28 -22.24 11.09
N GLU A 12 21.05 -22.68 10.81
CA GLU A 12 20.59 -23.05 9.47
C GLU A 12 19.96 -21.88 8.69
N LEU A 13 19.76 -20.73 9.34
CA LEU A 13 19.07 -19.58 8.76
C LEU A 13 20.05 -18.48 8.33
N SER A 14 19.77 -17.89 7.17
CA SER A 14 20.48 -16.69 6.70
C SER A 14 20.20 -15.49 7.62
N THR A 15 21.12 -14.53 7.63
CA THR A 15 20.91 -13.28 8.40
C THR A 15 19.69 -12.51 7.89
N GLU A 16 19.48 -12.49 6.56
CA GLU A 16 18.33 -11.85 5.92
C GLU A 16 17.00 -12.47 6.37
N THR A 17 16.91 -13.80 6.39
CA THR A 17 15.72 -14.52 6.87
C THR A 17 15.42 -14.19 8.32
N VAL A 18 16.45 -14.09 9.16
CA VAL A 18 16.27 -13.77 10.58
C VAL A 18 15.86 -12.31 10.77
N ASP A 19 16.41 -11.37 10.01
CA ASP A 19 15.96 -9.96 10.04
C ASP A 19 14.52 -9.81 9.53
N LEU A 20 14.15 -10.56 8.49
CA LEU A 20 12.77 -10.59 8.01
C LEU A 20 11.83 -11.19 9.06
N HIS A 21 12.22 -12.27 9.75
CA HIS A 21 11.46 -12.85 10.87
C HIS A 21 11.23 -11.81 11.97
N ARG A 22 12.26 -11.05 12.36
CA ARG A 22 12.12 -9.97 13.35
C ARG A 22 11.06 -8.96 12.91
N ALA A 23 11.15 -8.46 11.69
CA ALA A 23 10.19 -7.50 11.16
C ALA A 23 8.76 -8.07 11.08
N LEU A 24 8.62 -9.34 10.67
CA LEU A 24 7.32 -10.01 10.57
C LEU A 24 6.69 -10.21 11.96
N VAL A 25 7.45 -10.67 12.95
CA VAL A 25 6.93 -10.83 14.32
C VAL A 25 6.55 -9.48 14.91
N SER A 26 7.37 -8.44 14.76
CA SER A 26 7.01 -7.09 15.21
C SER A 26 5.73 -6.60 14.54
N LEU A 27 5.59 -6.74 13.22
CA LEU A 27 4.35 -6.39 12.51
C LEU A 27 3.14 -7.16 13.06
N ILE A 28 3.29 -8.45 13.40
CA ILE A 28 2.22 -9.25 13.99
C ILE A 28 1.83 -8.71 15.37
N GLU A 29 2.82 -8.41 16.22
CA GLU A 29 2.59 -7.86 17.57
C GLU A 29 1.82 -6.53 17.51
N GLU A 30 2.18 -5.64 16.58
CA GLU A 30 1.45 -4.37 16.40
C GLU A 30 0.00 -4.61 15.97
N LEU A 31 -0.24 -5.56 15.06
CA LEU A 31 -1.61 -5.89 14.61
C LEU A 31 -2.44 -6.54 15.73
N GLU A 32 -1.83 -7.40 16.56
CA GLU A 32 -2.47 -7.95 17.76
C GLU A 32 -2.82 -6.85 18.76
N ALA A 33 -1.92 -5.87 18.96
CA ALA A 33 -2.19 -4.72 19.83
C ALA A 33 -3.33 -3.86 19.30
N VAL A 34 -3.39 -3.58 17.99
CA VAL A 34 -4.51 -2.86 17.36
C VAL A 34 -5.85 -3.55 17.63
N ASP A 35 -5.92 -4.87 17.43
CA ASP A 35 -7.12 -5.65 17.69
C ASP A 35 -7.52 -5.59 19.17
N TRP A 36 -6.59 -5.87 20.08
CA TRP A 36 -6.87 -5.88 21.51
C TRP A 36 -7.30 -4.52 22.04
N TYR A 37 -6.66 -3.43 21.60
CA TYR A 37 -7.06 -2.10 21.99
C TYR A 37 -8.44 -1.73 21.44
N ALA A 38 -8.77 -2.09 20.19
CA ALA A 38 -10.11 -1.87 19.65
C ALA A 38 -11.19 -2.54 20.49
N GLN A 39 -11.00 -3.81 20.85
CA GLN A 39 -11.95 -4.54 21.70
C GLN A 39 -12.09 -3.90 23.09
N ARG A 40 -10.99 -3.43 23.69
CA ARG A 40 -11.00 -2.79 25.02
C ARG A 40 -11.65 -1.42 25.00
N VAL A 41 -11.46 -0.64 23.93
CA VAL A 41 -12.16 0.64 23.72
C VAL A 41 -13.67 0.44 23.70
N ASP A 42 -14.16 -0.59 22.98
CA ASP A 42 -15.59 -0.88 22.91
C ASP A 42 -16.16 -1.42 24.24
N ALA A 43 -15.35 -2.13 25.03
CA ALA A 43 -15.81 -2.80 26.25
C ALA A 43 -15.71 -1.95 27.53
N THR A 44 -14.83 -0.95 27.57
CA THR A 44 -14.62 -0.12 28.77
C THR A 44 -15.81 0.79 29.05
N ARG A 45 -16.01 1.15 30.32
CA ARG A 45 -17.03 2.12 30.78
C ARG A 45 -16.41 3.42 31.31
N ASP A 46 -15.10 3.53 31.23
CA ASP A 46 -14.32 4.68 31.67
C ASP A 46 -13.83 5.45 30.43
N ASP A 47 -14.31 6.67 30.26
CA ASP A 47 -14.06 7.51 29.08
C ASP A 47 -12.60 7.99 28.99
N GLU A 48 -11.94 8.18 30.14
CA GLU A 48 -10.52 8.57 30.18
C GLU A 48 -9.66 7.39 29.71
N LEU A 49 -9.93 6.19 30.23
CA LEU A 49 -9.27 4.97 29.76
C LEU A 49 -9.55 4.70 28.27
N ALA A 50 -10.79 4.87 27.81
CA ALA A 50 -11.14 4.71 26.39
C ALA A 50 -10.28 5.60 25.49
N SER A 51 -10.06 6.85 25.93
CA SER A 51 -9.25 7.83 25.19
C SER A 51 -7.78 7.41 25.12
N VAL A 52 -7.21 6.93 26.24
CA VAL A 52 -5.83 6.40 26.28
C VAL A 52 -5.67 5.20 25.35
N LEU A 53 -6.58 4.22 25.42
CA LEU A 53 -6.51 3.01 24.61
C LEU A 53 -6.70 3.29 23.12
N ALA A 54 -7.59 4.23 22.76
CA ALA A 54 -7.80 4.63 21.37
C ALA A 54 -6.56 5.34 20.79
N HIS A 55 -5.89 6.17 21.59
CA HIS A 55 -4.64 6.81 21.21
C HIS A 55 -3.55 5.77 20.94
N SER A 56 -3.29 4.86 21.89
CA SER A 56 -2.30 3.78 21.69
C SER A 56 -2.62 2.92 20.48
N ARG A 57 -3.88 2.51 20.30
CA ARG A 57 -4.33 1.75 19.10
C ARG A 57 -3.93 2.42 17.79
N ASP A 58 -4.07 3.73 17.72
CA ASP A 58 -3.81 4.47 16.49
C ASP A 58 -2.30 4.70 16.27
N GLU A 59 -1.49 4.78 17.34
CA GLU A 59 -0.02 4.74 17.26
C GLU A 59 0.49 3.39 16.76
N GLU A 60 -0.07 2.26 17.22
CA GLU A 60 0.40 0.93 16.76
C GLU A 60 0.15 0.71 15.25
N LYS A 61 -0.85 1.38 14.66
CA LYS A 61 -1.05 1.38 13.20
C LYS A 61 0.11 2.07 12.47
N GLU A 62 0.66 3.13 13.05
CA GLU A 62 1.85 3.79 12.51
C GLU A 62 3.06 2.84 12.59
N HIS A 63 3.29 2.22 13.74
CA HIS A 63 4.36 1.23 13.92
C HIS A 63 4.25 0.06 12.94
N ALA A 64 3.03 -0.47 12.74
CA ALA A 64 2.75 -1.51 11.76
C ALA A 64 3.09 -1.05 10.33
N CYS A 65 2.66 0.15 9.93
CA CYS A 65 2.95 0.70 8.61
C CYS A 65 4.45 0.95 8.37
N MET A 66 5.17 1.46 9.37
CA MET A 66 6.62 1.68 9.30
C MET A 66 7.37 0.36 9.10
N THR A 67 6.97 -0.68 9.84
CA THR A 67 7.58 -2.02 9.75
C THR A 67 7.25 -2.69 8.42
N LEU A 68 5.99 -2.60 7.96
CA LEU A 68 5.57 -3.12 6.66
C LEU A 68 6.33 -2.46 5.50
N GLU A 69 6.61 -1.15 5.60
CA GLU A 69 7.42 -0.45 4.60
C GLU A 69 8.87 -0.95 4.58
N TRP A 70 9.46 -1.27 5.73
CA TRP A 70 10.78 -1.88 5.78
C TRP A 70 10.81 -3.26 5.09
N ILE A 71 9.77 -4.07 5.31
CA ILE A 71 9.57 -5.38 4.66
C ILE A 71 9.44 -5.20 3.15
N ARG A 72 8.57 -4.28 2.69
CA ARG A 72 8.37 -3.97 1.26
C ARG A 72 9.68 -3.66 0.54
N ARG A 73 10.59 -2.93 1.19
CA ARG A 73 11.89 -2.56 0.58
C ARG A 73 12.86 -3.73 0.42
N ARG A 74 12.62 -4.87 1.06
CA ARG A 74 13.54 -6.02 1.14
C ARG A 74 12.98 -7.31 0.56
N ASP A 75 11.66 -7.45 0.49
CA ASP A 75 11.02 -8.60 -0.11
C ASP A 75 10.32 -8.19 -1.44
N PRO A 76 10.89 -8.56 -2.61
CA PRO A 76 10.29 -8.24 -3.91
C PRO A 76 8.90 -8.85 -4.13
N GLY A 77 8.57 -9.95 -3.43
CA GLY A 77 7.25 -10.55 -3.41
C GLY A 77 6.23 -9.62 -2.75
N PHE A 78 6.56 -9.13 -1.54
CA PHE A 78 5.74 -8.12 -0.86
C PHE A 78 5.63 -6.82 -1.66
N ASP A 79 6.73 -6.30 -2.22
CA ASP A 79 6.67 -5.06 -3.03
C ASP A 79 5.66 -5.17 -4.19
N ARG A 80 5.76 -6.25 -4.96
CA ARG A 80 4.86 -6.50 -6.09
C ARG A 80 3.40 -6.57 -5.65
N LEU A 81 3.12 -7.31 -4.57
CA LEU A 81 1.75 -7.52 -4.11
C LEU A 81 1.16 -6.26 -3.46
N LEU A 82 1.93 -5.57 -2.63
CA LEU A 82 1.48 -4.32 -1.99
C LEU A 82 1.15 -3.24 -3.04
N ARG A 83 1.96 -3.09 -4.10
CA ARG A 83 1.67 -2.16 -5.20
C ARG A 83 0.44 -2.54 -6.02
N ARG A 84 0.16 -3.84 -6.14
CA ARG A 84 -1.00 -4.36 -6.86
C ARG A 84 -2.28 -4.04 -6.11
N PHE A 85 -2.31 -4.25 -4.78
CA PHE A 85 -3.54 -4.24 -4.01
C PHE A 85 -3.81 -2.95 -3.23
N LEU A 86 -2.78 -2.25 -2.74
CA LEU A 86 -3.00 -1.05 -1.92
C LEU A 86 -3.41 0.16 -2.78
N PHE A 87 -4.24 1.02 -2.19
CA PHE A 87 -4.71 2.29 -2.77
C PHE A 87 -5.44 2.11 -4.10
N ARG A 88 -6.25 1.04 -4.22
CA ARG A 88 -7.11 0.75 -5.36
C ARG A 88 -8.57 0.72 -4.94
N ASP A 89 -9.43 1.18 -5.82
CA ASP A 89 -10.88 1.01 -5.71
C ASP A 89 -11.33 -0.30 -6.37
N GLY A 90 -12.52 -0.79 -6.01
CA GLY A 90 -13.12 -1.99 -6.59
C GLY A 90 -12.93 -3.25 -5.74
N ALA A 91 -13.26 -4.40 -6.32
CA ALA A 91 -13.18 -5.68 -5.62
C ALA A 91 -11.72 -6.12 -5.41
N ILE A 92 -11.36 -6.45 -4.16
CA ILE A 92 -10.02 -6.95 -3.82
C ILE A 92 -9.79 -8.33 -4.44
N VAL A 93 -10.79 -9.22 -4.32
CA VAL A 93 -10.77 -10.56 -4.94
C VAL A 93 -11.19 -10.42 -6.41
N GLY A 94 -10.40 -11.02 -7.32
CA GLY A 94 -10.64 -10.96 -8.77
C GLY A 94 -10.05 -9.72 -9.48
N GLY A 95 -9.53 -8.74 -8.73
CA GLY A 95 -8.79 -7.59 -9.26
C GLY A 95 -7.36 -7.92 -9.75
N GLU A 96 -6.95 -9.19 -9.70
CA GLU A 96 -5.61 -9.68 -10.04
C GLU A 96 -5.22 -9.39 -11.51
N ALA A 97 -6.21 -9.26 -12.40
CA ALA A 97 -6.01 -9.09 -13.84
C ALA A 97 -5.81 -7.64 -14.30
N ALA A 98 -6.04 -6.62 -13.45
CA ALA A 98 -6.10 -5.22 -13.89
C ALA A 98 -4.72 -4.55 -14.12
N HIS A 99 -3.60 -5.22 -13.82
CA HIS A 99 -2.25 -4.59 -13.77
C HIS A 99 -1.20 -5.20 -14.70
N ASP A 100 -1.54 -6.19 -15.53
CA ASP A 100 -0.64 -6.68 -16.59
C ASP A 100 -0.81 -5.94 -17.93
N ALA A 101 -1.65 -4.89 -17.96
CA ALA A 101 -1.72 -3.99 -19.11
C ALA A 101 -0.48 -3.08 -19.11
N PRO A 102 0.30 -3.03 -20.21
CA PRO A 102 1.42 -2.09 -20.33
C PRO A 102 0.91 -0.65 -20.18
N PRO A 103 1.73 0.29 -19.68
CA PRO A 103 1.34 1.70 -19.62
C PRO A 103 0.95 2.16 -21.03
N ASP A 104 -0.24 2.75 -21.14
CA ASP A 104 -0.76 3.32 -22.38
C ASP A 104 0.06 4.58 -22.72
N ASP A 105 1.14 4.39 -23.47
CA ASP A 105 2.00 5.47 -23.99
C ASP A 105 1.37 6.14 -25.23
N THR A 106 0.10 6.54 -25.11
CA THR A 106 -0.62 7.29 -26.15
C THR A 106 -0.75 8.77 -25.81
N LEU A 107 0.26 9.37 -25.18
CA LEU A 107 0.47 10.81 -25.28
C LEU A 107 1.26 11.10 -26.56
N ARG A 108 0.56 11.11 -27.70
CA ARG A 108 1.07 11.63 -28.98
C ARG A 108 1.34 13.14 -28.88
N ILE A 109 2.50 13.51 -28.36
CA ILE A 109 3.08 14.84 -28.55
C ILE A 109 3.46 14.98 -30.03
N GLY A 110 2.54 15.44 -30.88
CA GLY A 110 2.87 15.62 -32.31
C GLY A 110 1.80 15.98 -33.31
N SER A 111 0.56 16.32 -32.92
CA SER A 111 -0.50 16.68 -33.91
C SER A 111 -1.04 18.09 -33.76
N LEU A 112 -0.14 19.07 -33.63
CA LEU A 112 -0.45 20.48 -33.84
C LEU A 112 0.54 21.07 -34.86
N ARG A 113 0.32 20.80 -36.15
CA ARG A 113 0.72 21.71 -37.22
C ARG A 113 -0.56 22.13 -37.94
N GLY A 114 -0.83 23.43 -37.87
CA GLY A 114 -2.04 24.05 -38.40
C GLY A 114 -2.20 23.83 -39.90
N ALA A 115 -3.46 23.67 -40.31
CA ALA A 115 -3.84 23.89 -41.70
C ALA A 115 -3.86 25.41 -41.97
N PRO A 116 -3.29 25.88 -43.09
CA PRO A 116 -3.51 27.25 -43.52
C PRO A 116 -4.97 27.39 -43.97
N THR A 117 -5.70 28.32 -43.37
CA THR A 117 -7.00 28.76 -43.89
C THR A 117 -6.72 29.85 -44.93
N ASP A 118 -6.90 29.52 -46.20
CA ASP A 118 -6.90 30.53 -47.25
C ASP A 118 -8.06 31.53 -47.03
N PRO A 119 -7.84 32.84 -47.21
CA PRO A 119 -8.90 33.83 -47.12
C PRO A 119 -9.80 33.80 -48.36
N PRO A 120 -11.10 34.16 -48.24
CA PRO A 120 -11.98 34.25 -49.40
C PRO A 120 -11.59 35.44 -50.28
N ALA A 121 -11.51 35.22 -51.59
CA ALA A 121 -11.31 36.27 -52.58
C ALA A 121 -12.58 37.15 -52.68
N MET A 122 -12.38 38.46 -52.56
CA MET A 122 -13.40 39.48 -52.83
C MET A 122 -13.49 39.73 -54.35
N GLU A 123 -14.74 39.62 -54.85
CA GLU A 123 -15.43 40.46 -55.85
C GLU A 123 -14.68 40.98 -57.09
N GLU A 124 -15.19 40.66 -58.29
CA GLU A 124 -15.31 41.65 -59.37
C GLU A 124 -16.64 41.53 -60.09
N ALA A 125 -17.24 42.71 -60.31
CA ALA A 125 -18.50 42.95 -60.97
C ALA A 125 -18.34 43.04 -62.50
N SER A 126 -19.38 42.62 -63.24
CA SER A 126 -19.91 43.28 -64.44
C SER A 126 -21.30 42.72 -64.76
#